data_AF-A0A938MG63-F1
#
_entry.id   AF-A0A938MG63-F1
#
_cell.length_a   1.000
_cell.length_b   1.000
_cell.length_c   1.000
_cell.angle_alpha   90.00
_cell.angle_beta   90.00
_cell.angle_gamma   90.00
#
_symmetry.space_group_name_H-M   'P 1'
#
loop_
_entity.id
_entity.type
_entity.pdbx_description
1 polymer ?
#
loop_
_entity_poly.entity_id
_entity_poly.type
_entity_poly.pdbx_seq_one_letter_code
_entity_poly.pdbx_strand_id
1 'polypeptide(L)'
;MSTPPEPAPRDLDRPFPLKDQVETILACCRDAPCEPTGITRELYLDLAERIARGVAKFQESAQLEAPTCWGPSRTSSGLRSAGEIVDPVEGLPSYQRLVTGRFAGAVGMLLEAGRAKDLAAKGVKAMTLAIEALSQTGKPNPIVCAEFFPREVVSGLAGYAPYVGEETVRRWRVVLAFDPESGYHDTLAHKPLEAIFNWNSFGLVSEQLKTLHGIGGDAGFIERYLPRHRTLFDANGMYRDPNCPMTYDAVVRQNFSVMLHAGYNGSHRAWMEEALRRGALAALLFQSPTGEAPFGGRSNQFHLVEATHAGCWEFQARQAARGRIPHMRMCGIPRFQPPRTAAEGDCALAGVFKRAARRAAMSTRRWILEADPFRHQKSFFAPGTHGVDSGGNYTMYGITAAALFCHAYRLADESIGECATPAEVGGFVVESSPDFHKVFATCAGAHIEIDTRADLAKDATGIGRFHYESLRARPAEGTSAELFNSAILPITKKPVFFEKTGFWPSAACRGEQTKDGGARMAELFNS
;
A
#
# COMPACT_ATOMS: atom_id res chain seq x y z
N MET A 1 -9.90 -46.74 -15.79
CA MET A 1 -9.77 -45.73 -14.72
C MET A 1 -8.87 -44.64 -15.27
N SER A 2 -9.43 -43.49 -15.60
CA SER A 2 -8.64 -42.35 -16.09
C SER A 2 -7.84 -41.81 -14.92
N THR A 3 -6.52 -41.73 -15.08
CA THR A 3 -5.63 -41.03 -14.15
C THR A 3 -6.17 -39.63 -13.89
N PRO A 4 -6.23 -39.16 -12.63
CA PRO A 4 -6.62 -37.80 -12.33
C PRO A 4 -5.68 -36.84 -13.08
N PRO A 5 -6.19 -35.73 -13.63
CA PRO A 5 -5.36 -34.76 -14.32
C PRO A 5 -4.26 -34.28 -13.37
N GLU A 6 -3.04 -34.21 -13.90
CA GLU A 6 -1.89 -33.66 -13.18
C GLU A 6 -2.25 -32.26 -12.67
N PRO A 7 -1.98 -31.93 -11.39
CA PRO A 7 -2.31 -30.60 -10.88
C PRO A 7 -1.58 -29.55 -11.72
N ALA A 8 -2.32 -28.55 -12.19
CA ALA A 8 -1.74 -27.47 -12.99
C ALA A 8 -0.51 -26.90 -12.26
N PRO A 9 0.61 -26.65 -12.97
CA PRO A 9 1.82 -26.12 -12.35
C PRO A 9 1.49 -24.78 -11.69
N ARG A 10 2.00 -24.58 -10.46
CA ARG A 10 1.80 -23.34 -9.72
C ARG A 10 2.42 -22.19 -10.50
N ASP A 11 1.82 -21.01 -10.50
CA ASP A 11 2.21 -19.94 -11.44
C ASP A 11 3.67 -19.48 -11.27
N LEU A 12 4.19 -19.45 -10.04
CA LEU A 12 5.59 -19.11 -9.80
C LEU A 12 6.60 -20.21 -10.19
N ASP A 13 6.11 -21.43 -10.44
CA ASP A 13 6.93 -22.50 -11.02
C ASP A 13 7.10 -22.29 -12.54
N ARG A 14 6.30 -21.40 -13.15
CA ARG A 14 6.46 -20.97 -14.56
C ARG A 14 7.61 -19.96 -14.70
N PRO A 15 8.22 -19.84 -15.89
CA PRO A 15 9.18 -18.78 -16.18
C PRO A 15 8.58 -17.40 -15.89
N PHE A 16 9.41 -16.46 -15.42
CA PHE A 16 8.99 -15.08 -15.22
C PHE A 16 8.58 -14.46 -16.58
N PRO A 17 7.29 -14.14 -16.81
CA PRO A 17 6.82 -13.75 -18.14
C PRO A 17 7.47 -12.48 -18.67
N LEU A 18 7.75 -11.53 -17.78
CA LEU A 18 8.33 -10.23 -18.13
C LEU A 18 9.87 -10.23 -18.15
N LYS A 19 10.51 -11.40 -18.04
CA LYS A 19 11.98 -11.49 -17.88
C LYS A 19 12.74 -10.74 -18.96
N ASP A 20 12.53 -11.09 -20.22
CA ASP A 20 13.33 -10.55 -21.34
C ASP A 20 13.10 -9.05 -21.52
N GLN A 21 11.86 -8.60 -21.31
CA GLN A 21 11.50 -7.18 -21.36
C GLN A 21 12.15 -6.39 -20.22
N VAL A 22 12.09 -6.91 -18.99
CA VAL A 22 12.75 -6.30 -17.83
C VAL A 22 14.26 -6.24 -18.04
N GLU A 23 14.89 -7.33 -18.50
CA GLU A 23 16.33 -7.38 -18.76
C GLU A 23 16.75 -6.35 -19.81
N THR A 24 15.99 -6.24 -20.91
CA THR A 24 16.23 -5.26 -21.97
C THR A 24 16.15 -3.82 -21.45
N ILE A 25 15.09 -3.48 -20.71
CA ILE A 25 14.89 -2.12 -20.21
C ILE A 25 15.91 -1.78 -19.12
N LEU A 26 16.24 -2.72 -18.25
CA LEU A 26 17.27 -2.51 -17.22
C LEU A 26 18.66 -2.31 -17.81
N ALA A 27 18.98 -2.91 -18.98
CA ALA A 27 20.21 -2.60 -19.68
C ALA A 27 20.24 -1.11 -20.07
N CYS A 28 19.15 -0.59 -20.63
CA CYS A 28 19.04 0.84 -20.94
C CYS A 28 19.12 1.73 -19.69
N CYS A 29 18.55 1.31 -18.55
CA CYS A 29 18.66 2.03 -17.28
C CYS A 29 20.11 2.17 -16.78
N ARG A 30 20.98 1.19 -17.04
CA ARG A 30 22.39 1.22 -16.62
C ARG A 30 23.18 2.29 -17.36
N ASP A 31 22.86 2.49 -18.63
CA ASP A 31 23.59 3.40 -19.51
C ASP A 31 23.00 4.82 -19.51
N ALA A 32 21.77 4.97 -18.99
CA ALA A 32 21.09 6.26 -18.94
C ALA A 32 21.70 7.19 -17.87
N PRO A 33 21.83 8.50 -18.17
CA PRO A 33 22.26 9.46 -17.17
C PRO A 33 21.24 9.51 -16.02
N CYS A 34 21.73 9.51 -14.79
CA CYS A 34 20.90 9.60 -13.60
C CYS A 34 21.45 10.69 -12.68
N GLU A 35 20.76 11.83 -12.66
CA GLU A 35 20.98 12.83 -11.63
C GLU A 35 20.29 12.37 -10.34
N PRO A 36 21.03 12.24 -9.22
CA PRO A 36 20.44 11.88 -7.94
C PRO A 36 19.33 12.87 -7.55
N THR A 37 18.29 12.38 -6.88
CA THR A 37 17.19 13.23 -6.40
C THR A 37 17.62 14.34 -5.44
N GLY A 38 18.78 14.19 -4.80
CA GLY A 38 19.14 14.97 -3.62
C GLY A 38 18.30 14.64 -2.38
N ILE A 39 17.48 13.59 -2.42
CA ILE A 39 16.60 13.18 -1.34
C ILE A 39 17.18 11.97 -0.62
N THR A 40 17.06 11.95 0.69
CA THR A 40 17.46 10.83 1.54
C THR A 40 16.22 10.15 2.13
N ARG A 41 16.41 9.03 2.83
CA ARG A 41 15.35 8.39 3.62
C ARG A 41 14.64 9.32 4.62
N GLU A 42 15.22 10.47 4.97
CA GLU A 42 14.58 11.46 5.87
C GLU A 42 13.25 11.97 5.31
N LEU A 43 13.07 12.03 3.99
CA LEU A 43 11.78 12.39 3.40
C LEU A 43 10.64 11.47 3.87
N TYR A 44 10.92 10.18 4.06
CA TYR A 44 9.90 9.25 4.57
C TYR A 44 9.43 9.67 5.97
N LEU A 45 10.36 10.11 6.83
CA LEU A 45 10.03 10.60 8.16
C LEU A 45 9.32 11.96 8.11
N ASP A 46 9.70 12.86 7.20
CA ASP A 46 9.02 14.14 7.02
C ASP A 46 7.55 13.94 6.63
N LEU A 47 7.27 13.02 5.69
CA LEU A 47 5.92 12.65 5.27
C LEU A 47 5.13 12.02 6.43
N ALA A 48 5.73 11.05 7.12
CA ALA A 48 5.09 10.38 8.25
C ALA A 48 4.79 11.34 9.41
N GLU A 49 5.74 12.21 9.76
CA GLU A 49 5.60 13.20 10.83
C GLU A 49 4.52 14.22 10.51
N ARG A 50 4.46 14.73 9.27
CA ARG A 50 3.43 15.67 8.83
C ARG A 50 2.03 15.08 8.99
N ILE A 51 1.84 13.83 8.58
CA ILE A 51 0.57 13.11 8.76
C ILE A 51 0.28 12.90 10.24
N ALA A 52 1.22 12.36 11.01
CA ALA A 52 1.02 12.05 12.43
C ALA A 52 0.63 13.31 13.22
N ARG A 53 1.27 14.45 12.95
CA ARG A 53 0.92 15.74 13.54
C ARG A 53 -0.49 16.21 13.15
N GLY A 54 -0.87 16.01 11.89
CA GLY A 54 -2.23 16.31 11.41
C GLY A 54 -3.28 15.48 12.13
N VAL A 55 -3.06 14.17 12.22
CA VAL A 55 -3.97 13.20 12.86
C VAL A 55 -4.03 13.38 14.38
N ALA A 56 -2.91 13.74 15.03
CA ALA A 56 -2.84 13.96 16.47
C ALA A 56 -3.77 15.06 16.98
N LYS A 57 -4.24 15.96 16.10
CA LYS A 57 -5.23 17.00 16.44
C LYS A 57 -6.61 16.41 16.77
N PHE A 58 -6.90 15.21 16.28
CA PHE A 58 -8.17 14.51 16.49
C PHE A 58 -8.08 13.42 17.56
N GLN A 59 -7.03 13.45 18.38
CA GLN A 59 -6.99 12.62 19.57
C GLN A 59 -7.90 13.20 20.64
N GLU A 60 -8.86 12.41 21.13
CA GLU A 60 -9.75 12.87 22.19
C GLU A 60 -8.98 13.14 23.49
N SER A 61 -9.16 14.37 24.00
CA SER A 61 -8.92 14.67 25.41
C SER A 61 -10.10 14.18 26.23
N ALA A 62 -9.86 13.72 27.45
CA ALA A 62 -10.86 13.22 28.40
C ALA A 62 -11.97 14.22 28.82
N GLN A 63 -12.13 15.35 28.11
CA GLN A 63 -12.96 16.51 28.48
C GLN A 63 -14.07 16.86 27.48
N LEU A 64 -14.28 16.09 26.41
CA LEU A 64 -15.39 16.36 25.48
C LEU A 64 -16.65 15.62 25.93
N GLU A 65 -17.53 16.35 26.63
CA GLU A 65 -18.95 16.02 26.67
C GLU A 65 -19.51 16.04 25.24
N ALA A 66 -20.28 15.01 24.90
CA ALA A 66 -20.74 14.76 23.54
C ALA A 66 -21.48 15.96 22.93
N PRO A 67 -21.16 16.41 21.70
CA PRO A 67 -22.09 17.21 20.92
C PRO A 67 -23.29 16.32 20.58
N THR A 68 -24.43 16.66 21.15
CA THR A 68 -25.73 16.10 20.80
C THR A 68 -26.14 16.60 19.42
N CYS A 69 -25.65 15.98 18.34
CA CYS A 69 -26.30 16.07 17.05
C CYS A 69 -25.96 14.84 16.19
N TRP A 70 -26.99 14.28 15.58
CA TRP A 70 -27.03 13.08 14.72
C TRP A 70 -27.22 11.72 15.40
N GLY A 71 -28.49 11.46 15.75
CA GLY A 71 -29.18 10.22 15.37
C GLY A 71 -28.93 8.95 16.22
N PRO A 72 -29.95 8.12 16.47
CA PRO A 72 -29.87 7.08 17.49
C PRO A 72 -29.33 5.77 16.92
N SER A 73 -28.05 5.48 17.13
CA SER A 73 -27.61 4.09 17.35
C SER A 73 -27.17 3.94 18.80
N ARG A 74 -28.15 3.58 19.64
CA ARG A 74 -27.94 3.07 20.99
C ARG A 74 -27.05 1.83 20.92
N THR A 75 -25.90 1.86 21.58
CA THR A 75 -25.49 0.92 22.66
C THR A 75 -24.02 1.16 23.04
N SER A 76 -23.77 2.22 23.80
CA SER A 76 -22.90 2.17 24.98
C SER A 76 -22.84 3.56 25.59
N SER A 77 -23.50 3.73 26.73
CA SER A 77 -23.21 4.77 27.71
C SER A 77 -21.86 4.49 28.36
N GLY A 78 -20.78 4.56 27.58
CA GLY A 78 -19.41 4.35 28.02
C GLY A 78 -18.66 5.67 27.99
N LEU A 79 -17.97 6.00 29.09
CA LEU A 79 -16.95 7.03 29.11
C LEU A 79 -16.03 6.87 27.88
N ARG A 80 -15.83 7.95 27.12
CA ARG A 80 -14.82 8.00 26.06
C ARG A 80 -13.44 7.75 26.67
N SER A 81 -12.64 6.86 26.07
CA SER A 81 -11.33 6.55 26.61
C SER A 81 -10.29 7.55 26.11
N ALA A 82 -9.55 8.18 27.03
CA ALA A 82 -8.53 9.15 26.67
C ALA A 82 -7.45 8.50 25.79
N GLY A 83 -7.28 8.97 24.57
CA GLY A 83 -6.24 8.47 23.66
C GLY A 83 -6.73 7.99 22.28
N GLU A 84 -8.05 7.86 22.07
CA GLU A 84 -8.64 7.49 20.78
C GLU A 84 -8.41 8.54 19.69
N ILE A 85 -8.15 8.09 18.46
CA ILE A 85 -8.01 8.95 17.28
C ILE A 85 -9.29 8.92 16.46
N VAL A 86 -10.08 9.99 16.49
CA VAL A 86 -11.39 10.08 15.84
C VAL A 86 -11.26 10.66 14.44
N ASP A 87 -11.99 10.11 13.48
CA ASP A 87 -12.01 10.68 12.13
C ASP A 87 -12.83 11.98 12.12
N PRO A 88 -12.30 13.10 11.63
CA PRO A 88 -13.02 14.37 11.65
C PRO A 88 -14.18 14.45 10.64
N VAL A 89 -14.25 13.52 9.67
CA VAL A 89 -15.28 13.48 8.65
C VAL A 89 -16.36 12.45 9.01
N GLU A 90 -15.96 11.22 9.33
CA GLU A 90 -16.88 10.11 9.62
C GLU A 90 -17.22 9.95 11.10
N GLY A 91 -16.51 10.63 12.01
CA GLY A 91 -16.69 10.48 13.45
C GLY A 91 -16.08 9.18 13.99
N LEU A 92 -16.89 8.38 14.69
CA LEU A 92 -16.49 7.10 15.28
C LEU A 92 -16.92 5.92 14.37
N PRO A 93 -16.13 5.55 13.35
CA PRO A 93 -16.42 4.39 12.52
C PRO A 93 -16.15 3.09 13.28
N SER A 94 -16.66 1.97 12.75
CA SER A 94 -16.41 0.61 13.24
C SER A 94 -14.92 0.21 13.28
N TYR A 95 -14.04 0.99 12.65
CA TYR A 95 -12.60 0.74 12.50
C TYR A 95 -11.70 1.63 13.39
N GLN A 96 -12.28 2.36 14.34
CA GLN A 96 -11.60 3.33 15.21
C GLN A 96 -10.33 2.80 15.91
N ARG A 97 -10.40 1.56 16.40
CA ARG A 97 -9.27 0.91 17.10
C ARG A 97 -8.08 0.67 16.17
N LEU A 98 -8.32 0.48 14.87
CA LEU A 98 -7.28 0.32 13.86
C LEU A 98 -6.51 1.63 13.66
N VAL A 99 -7.22 2.74 13.55
CA VAL A 99 -6.63 4.08 13.39
C VAL A 99 -5.75 4.42 14.59
N THR A 100 -6.26 4.16 15.79
CA THR A 100 -5.54 4.41 17.05
C THR A 100 -4.26 3.58 17.15
N GLY A 101 -4.31 2.28 16.84
CA GLY A 101 -3.12 1.42 16.82
C GLY A 101 -2.08 1.83 15.77
N ARG A 102 -2.52 2.19 14.57
CA ARG A 102 -1.62 2.69 13.51
C ARG A 102 -1.00 4.03 13.88
N PHE A 103 -1.75 4.94 14.51
CA PHE A 103 -1.21 6.19 15.05
C PHE A 103 -0.14 5.93 16.12
N ALA A 104 -0.44 5.06 17.08
CA ALA A 104 0.51 4.67 18.12
C ALA A 104 1.80 4.09 17.52
N GLY A 105 1.70 3.19 16.53
CA GLY A 105 2.87 2.63 15.87
C GLY A 105 3.68 3.65 15.07
N ALA A 106 3.01 4.52 14.29
CA ALA A 106 3.68 5.58 13.53
C ALA A 106 4.44 6.55 14.44
N VAL A 107 3.81 7.02 15.53
CA VAL A 107 4.47 7.88 16.52
C VAL A 107 5.62 7.14 17.20
N GLY A 108 5.45 5.87 17.58
CA GLY A 108 6.53 5.08 18.18
C GLY A 108 7.76 4.98 17.28
N MET A 109 7.56 4.70 15.99
CA MET A 109 8.67 4.66 15.02
C MET A 109 9.31 6.04 14.79
N LEU A 110 8.54 7.13 14.82
CA LEU A 110 9.08 8.49 14.76
C LEU A 110 9.92 8.82 16.00
N LEU A 111 9.46 8.45 17.19
CA LEU A 111 10.19 8.65 18.45
C LEU A 111 11.52 7.90 18.46
N GLU A 112 11.54 6.67 17.96
CA GLU A 112 12.76 5.86 17.81
C GLU A 112 13.76 6.53 16.86
N ALA A 113 13.28 7.17 15.79
CA ALA A 113 14.10 7.99 14.90
C ALA A 113 14.46 9.37 15.48
N GLY A 114 14.10 9.66 16.74
CA GLY A 114 14.37 10.93 17.40
C GLY A 114 13.46 12.10 17.00
N ARG A 115 12.35 11.83 16.30
CA ARG A 115 11.39 12.80 15.76
C ARG A 115 10.12 12.85 16.61
N ALA A 116 9.31 13.90 16.41
CA ALA A 116 7.96 14.04 17.02
C ALA A 116 7.88 13.80 18.54
N LYS A 117 8.91 14.18 19.30
CA LYS A 117 9.00 13.95 20.76
C LYS A 117 7.84 14.57 21.54
N ASP A 118 7.32 15.68 21.04
CA ASP A 118 6.14 16.36 21.59
C ASP A 118 4.85 15.52 21.49
N LEU A 119 4.80 14.53 20.59
CA LEU A 119 3.68 13.60 20.47
C LEU A 119 3.79 12.40 21.43
N ALA A 120 4.87 12.26 22.20
CA ALA A 120 5.10 11.06 23.02
C ALA A 120 3.93 10.76 23.98
N ALA A 121 3.45 11.77 24.72
CA ALA A 121 2.33 11.58 25.64
C ALA A 121 1.03 11.16 24.93
N LYS A 122 0.78 11.69 23.71
CA LYS A 122 -0.36 11.29 22.88
C LYS A 122 -0.21 9.85 22.38
N GLY A 123 0.99 9.51 21.91
CA GLY A 123 1.36 8.18 21.45
C GLY A 123 1.21 7.13 22.55
N VAL A 124 1.68 7.39 23.78
CA VAL A 124 1.57 6.46 24.92
C VAL A 124 0.12 6.13 25.26
N LYS A 125 -0.78 7.13 25.22
CA LYS A 125 -2.23 6.92 25.45
C LYS A 125 -2.83 6.03 24.37
N ALA A 126 -2.58 6.35 23.10
CA ALA A 126 -3.05 5.56 21.97
C ALA A 126 -2.47 4.13 21.98
N MET A 127 -1.19 3.99 22.33
CA MET A 127 -0.48 2.71 22.42
C MET A 127 -1.08 1.81 23.49
N THR A 128 -1.26 2.35 24.70
CA THR A 128 -1.90 1.63 25.81
C THR A 128 -3.29 1.18 25.41
N LEU A 129 -4.10 2.09 24.89
CA LEU A 129 -5.46 1.79 24.51
C LEU A 129 -5.56 0.73 23.41
N ALA A 130 -4.78 0.86 22.34
CA ALA A 130 -4.79 -0.08 21.23
C ALA A 130 -4.32 -1.48 21.66
N ILE A 131 -3.28 -1.56 22.50
CA ILE A 131 -2.79 -2.85 23.02
C ILE A 131 -3.80 -3.47 23.97
N GLU A 132 -4.34 -2.70 24.92
CA GLU A 132 -5.35 -3.23 25.85
C GLU A 132 -6.61 -3.69 25.12
N ALA A 133 -6.97 -3.04 24.01
CA ALA A 133 -8.04 -3.52 23.15
C ALA A 133 -7.77 -4.91 22.55
N LEU A 134 -6.52 -5.29 22.28
CA LEU A 134 -6.15 -6.66 21.87
C LEU A 134 -6.36 -7.68 22.99
N SER A 135 -6.25 -7.30 24.26
CA SER A 135 -6.61 -8.23 25.36
C SER A 135 -8.11 -8.59 25.37
N GLN A 136 -8.93 -7.79 24.71
CA GLN A 136 -10.36 -7.97 24.58
C GLN A 136 -10.74 -8.64 23.24
N THR A 137 -9.79 -8.91 22.34
CA THR A 137 -10.09 -9.62 21.10
C THR A 137 -10.38 -11.07 21.42
N GLY A 138 -11.64 -11.45 21.25
CA GLY A 138 -12.16 -12.78 21.55
C GLY A 138 -13.68 -12.75 21.63
N LYS A 139 -14.31 -13.92 21.65
CA LYS A 139 -15.77 -14.01 21.79
C LYS A 139 -16.23 -13.38 23.12
N PRO A 140 -17.33 -12.60 23.15
CA PRO A 140 -18.31 -12.41 22.07
C PRO A 140 -18.05 -11.23 21.11
N ASN A 141 -17.05 -10.36 21.33
CA ASN A 141 -16.89 -9.10 20.59
C ASN A 141 -15.49 -8.96 19.94
N PRO A 142 -15.21 -9.68 18.83
CA PRO A 142 -13.93 -9.53 18.13
C PRO A 142 -13.79 -8.12 17.54
N ILE A 143 -12.58 -7.56 17.60
CA ILE A 143 -12.25 -6.36 16.83
C ILE A 143 -12.15 -6.76 15.37
N VAL A 144 -13.03 -6.22 14.53
CA VAL A 144 -12.98 -6.44 13.09
C VAL A 144 -11.66 -5.90 12.55
N CYS A 145 -10.96 -6.72 11.76
CA CYS A 145 -9.62 -6.45 11.22
C CYS A 145 -8.51 -6.25 12.28
N ALA A 146 -8.59 -6.91 13.44
CA ALA A 146 -7.59 -6.78 14.51
C ALA A 146 -6.14 -6.95 14.01
N GLU A 147 -5.90 -7.80 13.02
CA GLU A 147 -4.61 -8.03 12.37
C GLU A 147 -3.93 -6.78 11.79
N PHE A 148 -4.65 -5.67 11.54
CA PHE A 148 -4.12 -4.51 10.81
C PHE A 148 -3.22 -3.55 11.57
N PHE A 149 -3.12 -3.65 12.89
CA PHE A 149 -2.31 -2.73 13.70
C PHE A 149 -1.27 -3.37 14.65
N PRO A 150 -1.29 -4.68 14.97
CA PRO A 150 -0.24 -5.34 15.75
C PRO A 150 1.15 -5.14 15.17
N ARG A 151 1.32 -5.24 13.86
CA ARG A 151 2.57 -4.93 13.15
C ARG A 151 3.11 -3.55 13.52
N GLU A 152 2.24 -2.54 13.52
CA GLU A 152 2.56 -1.15 13.78
C GLU A 152 2.91 -0.92 15.25
N VAL A 153 2.09 -1.40 16.18
CA VAL A 153 2.35 -1.22 17.61
C VAL A 153 3.61 -1.97 18.03
N VAL A 154 3.82 -3.21 17.57
CA VAL A 154 5.06 -3.96 17.83
C VAL A 154 6.27 -3.22 17.28
N SER A 155 6.16 -2.69 16.06
CA SER A 155 7.21 -1.91 15.41
C SER A 155 7.55 -0.63 16.16
N GLY A 156 6.59 0.00 16.82
CA GLY A 156 6.77 1.27 17.55
C GLY A 156 7.18 1.12 19.02
N LEU A 157 7.18 -0.10 19.59
CA LEU A 157 7.40 -0.33 21.03
C LEU A 157 8.68 0.32 21.57
N ALA A 158 9.79 0.15 20.87
CA ALA A 158 11.11 0.61 21.35
C ALA A 158 11.17 2.15 21.47
N GLY A 159 10.49 2.88 20.59
CA GLY A 159 10.44 4.34 20.64
C GLY A 159 9.75 4.91 21.87
N TYR A 160 8.91 4.14 22.55
CA TYR A 160 8.22 4.58 23.77
C TYR A 160 9.02 4.32 25.06
N ALA A 161 10.02 3.45 25.05
CA ALA A 161 10.76 3.06 26.25
C ALA A 161 11.31 4.25 27.07
N PRO A 162 11.80 5.36 26.46
CA PRO A 162 12.25 6.53 27.22
C PRO A 162 11.13 7.35 27.89
N TYR A 163 9.86 7.09 27.58
CA TYR A 163 8.71 7.91 27.98
C TYR A 163 7.75 7.19 28.93
N VAL A 164 7.98 5.91 29.22
CA VAL A 164 7.15 5.11 30.12
C VAL A 164 8.04 4.26 31.03
N GLY A 165 7.50 3.82 32.18
CA GLY A 165 8.22 2.90 33.07
C GLY A 165 8.35 1.50 32.47
N GLU A 166 9.35 0.74 32.92
CA GLU A 166 9.58 -0.66 32.51
C GLU A 166 8.35 -1.54 32.75
N GLU A 167 7.58 -1.25 33.81
CA GLU A 167 6.32 -1.93 34.10
C GLU A 167 5.29 -1.79 32.98
N THR A 168 5.14 -0.58 32.42
CA THR A 168 4.23 -0.32 31.31
C THR A 168 4.65 -1.11 30.07
N VAL A 169 5.95 -1.09 29.73
CA VAL A 169 6.48 -1.86 28.59
C VAL A 169 6.26 -3.36 28.80
N ARG A 170 6.52 -3.88 30.00
CA ARG A 170 6.29 -5.28 30.34
C ARG A 170 4.81 -5.65 30.21
N ARG A 171 3.89 -4.82 30.71
CA ARG A 171 2.44 -5.03 30.55
C ARG A 171 2.04 -5.08 29.07
N TRP A 172 2.52 -4.15 28.25
CA TRP A 172 2.25 -4.15 26.82
C TRP A 172 2.73 -5.44 26.13
N ARG A 173 3.95 -5.90 26.45
CA ARG A 173 4.51 -7.14 25.91
C ARG A 173 3.67 -8.36 26.29
N VAL A 174 3.21 -8.45 27.54
CA VAL A 174 2.33 -9.54 28.00
C VAL A 174 1.04 -9.58 27.19
N VAL A 175 0.40 -8.43 26.96
CA VAL A 175 -0.84 -8.38 26.17
C VAL A 175 -0.60 -8.71 24.70
N LEU A 176 0.51 -8.25 24.12
CA LEU A 176 0.86 -8.54 22.73
C LEU A 176 1.21 -10.01 22.47
N ALA A 177 1.46 -10.80 23.52
CA ALA A 177 1.69 -12.24 23.43
C ALA A 177 0.39 -13.07 23.34
N PHE A 178 -0.72 -12.47 22.89
CA PHE A 178 -1.99 -13.15 22.67
C PHE A 178 -1.90 -14.22 21.57
N ASP A 179 -2.80 -15.20 21.62
CA ASP A 179 -2.94 -16.24 20.60
C ASP A 179 -3.48 -15.68 19.27
N PRO A 180 -2.72 -15.77 18.17
CA PRO A 180 -3.13 -15.18 16.89
C PRO A 180 -4.36 -15.87 16.28
N GLU A 181 -4.60 -17.16 16.53
CA GLU A 181 -5.79 -17.85 15.96
C GLU A 181 -7.10 -17.28 16.50
N SER A 182 -7.14 -16.95 17.80
CA SER A 182 -8.31 -16.35 18.44
C SER A 182 -8.37 -14.83 18.37
N GLY A 183 -7.23 -14.15 18.27
CA GLY A 183 -7.16 -12.69 18.25
C GLY A 183 -7.37 -12.06 16.86
N TYR A 184 -7.02 -12.77 15.79
CA TYR A 184 -7.18 -12.31 14.41
C TYR A 184 -8.47 -12.81 13.77
N HIS A 185 -9.03 -12.01 12.86
CA HIS A 185 -10.28 -12.31 12.18
C HIS A 185 -10.08 -13.14 10.91
N ASP A 186 -9.02 -12.90 10.13
CA ASP A 186 -8.70 -13.66 8.93
C ASP A 186 -7.87 -14.92 9.23
N THR A 187 -8.48 -15.87 9.96
CA THR A 187 -7.85 -17.12 10.43
C THR A 187 -8.75 -18.35 10.21
N LEU A 188 -8.16 -19.53 10.32
CA LEU A 188 -8.81 -20.84 10.25
C LEU A 188 -9.79 -21.07 11.42
N ALA A 189 -9.64 -20.34 12.52
CA ALA A 189 -10.62 -20.34 13.60
C ALA A 189 -11.97 -19.71 13.20
N HIS A 190 -11.99 -18.90 12.14
CA HIS A 190 -13.16 -18.10 11.74
C HIS A 190 -13.61 -18.35 10.30
N LYS A 191 -12.71 -18.79 9.43
CA LYS A 191 -12.95 -18.92 7.99
C LYS A 191 -12.26 -20.18 7.45
N PRO A 192 -12.79 -20.78 6.38
CA PRO A 192 -12.07 -21.85 5.71
C PRO A 192 -10.85 -21.30 4.94
N LEU A 193 -9.85 -22.15 4.67
CA LEU A 193 -8.53 -21.75 4.15
C LEU A 193 -8.59 -20.95 2.84
N GLU A 194 -9.50 -21.32 1.96
CA GLU A 194 -9.79 -20.74 0.66
C GLU A 194 -10.35 -19.31 0.76
N ALA A 195 -10.96 -18.96 1.89
CA ALA A 195 -11.46 -17.62 2.19
C ALA A 195 -10.45 -16.74 2.93
N ILE A 196 -9.22 -17.22 3.14
CA ILE A 196 -8.10 -16.46 3.70
C ILE A 196 -7.37 -15.71 2.58
N PHE A 197 -7.17 -14.42 2.79
CA PHE A 197 -6.70 -13.49 1.76
C PHE A 197 -5.72 -12.46 2.35
N ASN A 198 -5.63 -11.26 1.78
CA ASN A 198 -4.63 -10.25 2.14
C ASN A 198 -4.64 -9.85 3.63
N TRP A 199 -5.79 -9.90 4.33
CA TRP A 199 -5.85 -9.49 5.74
C TRP A 199 -4.94 -10.34 6.61
N ASN A 200 -4.95 -11.66 6.40
CA ASN A 200 -4.08 -12.59 7.11
C ASN A 200 -2.58 -12.23 6.98
N SER A 201 -2.14 -11.64 5.87
CA SER A 201 -0.74 -11.24 5.69
C SER A 201 -0.26 -10.23 6.74
N PHE A 202 -1.17 -9.40 7.29
CA PHE A 202 -0.86 -8.50 8.41
C PHE A 202 -0.64 -9.27 9.72
N GLY A 203 -1.41 -10.34 9.95
CA GLY A 203 -1.19 -11.26 11.07
C GLY A 203 0.16 -11.95 10.98
N LEU A 204 0.51 -12.48 9.80
CA LEU A 204 1.79 -13.19 9.60
C LEU A 204 3.01 -12.30 9.89
N VAL A 205 3.03 -11.08 9.35
CA VAL A 205 4.14 -10.15 9.62
C VAL A 205 4.16 -9.68 11.08
N SER A 206 2.99 -9.57 11.73
CA SER A 206 2.90 -9.23 13.15
C SER A 206 3.55 -10.31 14.02
N GLU A 207 3.26 -11.59 13.76
CA GLU A 207 3.86 -12.71 14.49
C GLU A 207 5.39 -12.80 14.26
N GLN A 208 5.86 -12.53 13.04
CA GLN A 208 7.29 -12.47 12.79
C GLN A 208 7.97 -11.31 13.55
N LEU A 209 7.33 -10.15 13.63
CA LEU A 209 7.85 -9.02 14.40
C LEU A 209 7.83 -9.29 15.90
N LYS A 210 6.77 -9.93 16.42
CA LYS A 210 6.74 -10.39 17.82
C LYS A 210 7.91 -11.32 18.12
N THR A 211 8.26 -12.21 17.17
CA THR A 211 9.43 -13.09 17.29
C THR A 211 10.73 -12.27 17.34
N LEU A 212 10.93 -11.35 16.40
CA LEU A 212 12.10 -10.46 16.36
C LEU A 212 12.30 -9.70 17.68
N HIS A 213 11.21 -9.19 18.26
CA HIS A 213 11.26 -8.40 19.48
C HIS A 213 11.22 -9.24 20.78
N GLY A 214 11.18 -10.57 20.70
CA GLY A 214 11.11 -11.45 21.87
C GLY A 214 9.82 -11.30 22.69
N ILE A 215 8.69 -11.08 22.02
CA ILE A 215 7.36 -10.95 22.62
C ILE A 215 6.63 -12.30 22.68
N GLY A 216 6.98 -13.24 21.79
CA GLY A 216 6.38 -14.58 21.74
C GLY A 216 5.49 -14.77 20.51
N GLY A 217 6.01 -14.52 19.31
CA GLY A 217 5.28 -14.77 18.06
C GLY A 217 5.11 -16.26 17.75
N ASP A 218 4.09 -16.60 16.96
CA ASP A 218 3.78 -17.98 16.59
C ASP A 218 4.31 -18.35 15.19
N ALA A 219 5.44 -19.05 15.15
CA ALA A 219 6.01 -19.58 13.90
C ALA A 219 5.13 -20.67 13.26
N GLY A 220 4.40 -21.43 14.07
CA GLY A 220 3.46 -22.44 13.57
C GLY A 220 2.26 -21.81 12.88
N PHE A 221 1.76 -20.69 13.39
CA PHE A 221 0.77 -19.84 12.70
C PHE A 221 1.33 -19.43 11.33
N ILE A 222 2.53 -18.85 11.27
CA ILE A 222 3.12 -18.41 10.00
C ILE A 222 3.18 -19.55 8.97
N GLU A 223 3.75 -20.71 9.34
CA GLU A 223 3.92 -21.84 8.40
C GLU A 223 2.58 -22.47 7.98
N ARG A 224 1.51 -22.36 8.78
CA ARG A 224 0.18 -22.86 8.39
C ARG A 224 -0.43 -22.07 7.23
N TYR A 225 -0.26 -20.75 7.18
CA TYR A 225 -0.94 -19.90 6.18
C TYR A 225 -0.12 -19.61 4.93
N LEU A 226 1.22 -19.66 4.98
CA LEU A 226 2.06 -19.40 3.80
C LEU A 226 1.77 -20.30 2.59
N PRO A 227 1.40 -21.60 2.73
CA PRO A 227 0.95 -22.41 1.59
C PRO A 227 -0.24 -21.81 0.85
N ARG A 228 -1.19 -21.20 1.56
CA ARG A 228 -2.36 -20.53 0.98
C ARG A 228 -1.96 -19.27 0.23
N HIS A 229 -1.12 -18.42 0.83
CA HIS A 229 -0.61 -17.22 0.15
C HIS A 229 0.18 -17.58 -1.10
N ARG A 230 0.93 -18.69 -1.08
CA ARG A 230 1.65 -19.18 -2.26
C ARG A 230 0.76 -19.45 -3.47
N THR A 231 -0.49 -19.86 -3.29
CA THR A 231 -1.41 -20.09 -4.42
C THR A 231 -2.00 -18.80 -4.98
N LEU A 232 -1.85 -17.68 -4.29
CA LEU A 232 -2.39 -16.38 -4.68
C LEU A 232 -1.41 -15.53 -5.49
N PHE A 233 -0.16 -15.93 -5.63
CA PHE A 233 0.79 -15.23 -6.50
C PHE A 233 0.74 -15.75 -7.94
N ASP A 234 0.69 -14.83 -8.89
CA ASP A 234 0.82 -15.14 -10.32
C ASP A 234 2.30 -15.30 -10.75
N ALA A 235 2.51 -15.57 -12.04
CA ALA A 235 3.85 -15.80 -12.59
C ALA A 235 4.72 -14.53 -12.62
N ASN A 236 4.10 -13.34 -12.58
CA ASN A 236 4.76 -12.05 -12.44
C ASN A 236 5.09 -11.73 -10.97
N GLY A 237 4.74 -12.59 -10.01
CA GLY A 237 4.92 -12.34 -8.60
C GLY A 237 3.94 -11.29 -8.06
N MET A 238 2.79 -11.10 -8.71
CA MET A 238 1.72 -10.23 -8.24
C MET A 238 0.70 -11.03 -7.43
N TYR A 239 0.20 -10.48 -6.33
CA TYR A 239 -0.74 -11.16 -5.44
C TYR A 239 -2.21 -10.92 -5.79
N ARG A 240 -2.94 -12.00 -6.06
CA ARG A 240 -4.34 -12.04 -6.48
C ARG A 240 -5.28 -12.07 -5.29
N ASP A 241 -5.53 -10.89 -4.76
CA ASP A 241 -6.65 -10.70 -3.83
C ASP A 241 -7.99 -10.77 -4.60
N PRO A 242 -9.15 -10.91 -3.93
CA PRO A 242 -10.44 -10.86 -4.63
C PRO A 242 -10.56 -9.58 -5.47
N ASN A 243 -10.88 -9.75 -6.75
CA ASN A 243 -10.92 -8.70 -7.78
C ASN A 243 -9.57 -8.09 -8.17
N CYS A 244 -8.44 -8.65 -7.71
CA CYS A 244 -7.07 -8.27 -8.07
C CYS A 244 -6.75 -6.76 -8.07
N PRO A 245 -7.09 -5.99 -7.01
CA PRO A 245 -6.67 -4.60 -6.93
C PRO A 245 -5.15 -4.49 -6.81
N MET A 246 -4.56 -3.57 -7.58
CA MET A 246 -3.10 -3.31 -7.58
C MET A 246 -2.60 -2.91 -6.19
N THR A 247 -3.44 -2.24 -5.40
CA THR A 247 -3.12 -1.88 -4.02
C THR A 247 -2.85 -3.10 -3.16
N TYR A 248 -3.66 -4.17 -3.26
CA TYR A 248 -3.55 -5.31 -2.35
C TYR A 248 -2.45 -6.28 -2.76
N ASP A 249 -2.10 -6.31 -4.05
CA ASP A 249 -0.83 -6.86 -4.50
C ASP A 249 0.34 -6.24 -3.73
N ALA A 250 0.46 -4.91 -3.80
CA ALA A 250 1.55 -4.19 -3.18
C ALA A 250 1.58 -4.36 -1.65
N VAL A 251 0.42 -4.35 -1.00
CA VAL A 251 0.30 -4.50 0.47
C VAL A 251 0.84 -5.85 0.94
N VAL A 252 0.46 -6.95 0.30
CA VAL A 252 0.94 -8.29 0.70
C VAL A 252 2.44 -8.41 0.45
N ARG A 253 2.93 -7.90 -0.69
CA ARG A 253 4.37 -7.87 -0.97
C ARG A 253 5.14 -7.04 0.07
N GLN A 254 4.59 -5.93 0.53
CA GLN A 254 5.20 -5.10 1.56
C GLN A 254 5.23 -5.81 2.92
N ASN A 255 4.15 -6.48 3.32
CA ASN A 255 4.10 -7.29 4.54
C ASN A 255 5.19 -8.38 4.52
N PHE A 256 5.32 -9.12 3.42
CA PHE A 256 6.33 -10.15 3.27
C PHE A 256 7.76 -9.59 3.19
N SER A 257 7.95 -8.41 2.61
CA SER A 257 9.24 -7.70 2.64
C SER A 257 9.66 -7.37 4.07
N VAL A 258 8.73 -6.86 4.89
CA VAL A 258 8.98 -6.61 6.32
C VAL A 258 9.24 -7.92 7.06
N MET A 259 8.52 -9.00 6.73
CA MET A 259 8.70 -10.32 7.35
C MET A 259 10.10 -10.90 7.11
N LEU A 260 10.59 -10.84 5.87
CA LEU A 260 11.96 -11.25 5.52
C LEU A 260 13.01 -10.33 6.16
N HIS A 261 12.75 -9.02 6.21
CA HIS A 261 13.62 -8.09 6.91
C HIS A 261 13.70 -8.39 8.42
N ALA A 262 12.58 -8.79 9.03
CA ALA A 262 12.48 -9.19 10.42
C ALA A 262 13.01 -10.61 10.70
N GLY A 263 13.70 -11.23 9.74
CA GLY A 263 14.45 -12.46 9.94
C GLY A 263 13.67 -13.75 9.69
N TYR A 264 12.54 -13.72 8.98
CA TYR A 264 11.86 -14.95 8.58
C TYR A 264 12.81 -15.87 7.80
N ASN A 265 12.94 -17.12 8.27
CA ASN A 265 13.85 -18.11 7.69
C ASN A 265 13.22 -19.51 7.61
N GLY A 266 11.89 -19.58 7.52
CA GLY A 266 11.15 -20.83 7.41
C GLY A 266 11.18 -21.44 6.01
N SER A 267 10.37 -22.49 5.82
CA SER A 267 10.42 -23.35 4.62
C SER A 267 10.01 -22.62 3.33
N HIS A 268 9.25 -21.53 3.46
CA HIS A 268 8.73 -20.76 2.34
C HIS A 268 9.62 -19.57 1.94
N ARG A 269 10.77 -19.37 2.60
CA ARG A 269 11.65 -18.21 2.36
C ARG A 269 12.03 -18.05 0.89
N ALA A 270 12.55 -19.10 0.25
CA ALA A 270 13.05 -19.02 -1.12
C ALA A 270 11.92 -18.67 -2.12
N TRP A 271 10.74 -19.24 -1.91
CA TRP A 271 9.56 -18.91 -2.69
C TRP A 271 9.16 -17.44 -2.50
N MET A 272 9.14 -16.96 -1.27
CA MET A 272 8.77 -15.59 -0.94
C MET A 272 9.75 -14.58 -1.55
N GLU A 273 11.06 -14.84 -1.42
CA GLU A 273 12.10 -14.02 -2.05
C GLU A 273 11.90 -13.92 -3.57
N GLU A 274 11.57 -15.03 -4.24
CA GLU A 274 11.30 -15.04 -5.68
C GLU A 274 10.01 -14.30 -6.06
N ALA A 275 8.93 -14.52 -5.32
CA ALA A 275 7.65 -13.84 -5.53
C ALA A 275 7.82 -12.31 -5.42
N LEU A 276 8.48 -11.85 -4.35
CA LEU A 276 8.77 -10.45 -4.15
C LEU A 276 9.70 -9.89 -5.23
N ARG A 277 10.68 -10.67 -5.69
CA ARG A 277 11.62 -10.26 -6.75
C ARG A 277 10.87 -9.98 -8.04
N ARG A 278 10.05 -10.92 -8.51
CA ARG A 278 9.26 -10.76 -9.73
C ARG A 278 8.26 -9.61 -9.61
N GLY A 279 7.52 -9.54 -8.50
CA GLY A 279 6.53 -8.49 -8.28
C GLY A 279 7.15 -7.09 -8.25
N ALA A 280 8.34 -6.93 -7.66
CA ALA A 280 9.04 -5.66 -7.65
C ALA A 280 9.59 -5.27 -9.03
N LEU A 281 10.10 -6.23 -9.81
CA LEU A 281 10.54 -6.00 -11.19
C LEU A 281 9.37 -5.62 -12.10
N ALA A 282 8.23 -6.30 -11.97
CA ALA A 282 7.00 -5.92 -12.68
C ALA A 282 6.55 -4.51 -12.28
N ALA A 283 6.52 -4.20 -10.98
CA ALA A 283 6.12 -2.88 -10.48
C ALA A 283 7.02 -1.73 -10.99
N LEU A 284 8.32 -1.97 -11.26
CA LEU A 284 9.17 -0.95 -11.88
C LEU A 284 8.67 -0.51 -13.27
N LEU A 285 8.11 -1.44 -14.05
CA LEU A 285 7.54 -1.14 -15.37
C LEU A 285 6.18 -0.43 -15.27
N PHE A 286 5.52 -0.50 -14.12
CA PHE A 286 4.20 0.09 -13.88
C PHE A 286 4.28 1.50 -13.26
N GLN A 287 5.44 1.89 -12.71
CA GLN A 287 5.61 3.22 -12.12
C GLN A 287 5.54 4.30 -13.20
N SER A 288 4.80 5.38 -12.92
CA SER A 288 4.75 6.51 -13.84
C SER A 288 6.05 7.33 -13.82
N PRO A 289 6.34 8.11 -14.88
CA PRO A 289 7.35 9.16 -14.88
C PRO A 289 7.08 10.26 -13.86
N THR A 290 5.89 10.37 -13.26
CA THR A 290 5.68 11.29 -12.12
C THR A 290 6.10 10.67 -10.78
N GLY A 291 6.50 9.40 -10.79
CA GLY A 291 6.87 8.60 -9.62
C GLY A 291 5.67 7.90 -8.96
N GLU A 292 4.46 8.08 -9.47
CA GLU A 292 3.26 7.49 -8.90
C GLU A 292 3.19 5.99 -9.15
N ALA A 293 2.68 5.26 -8.16
CA ALA A 293 2.39 3.84 -8.28
C ALA A 293 1.15 3.61 -9.18
N PRO A 294 1.03 2.44 -9.84
CA PRO A 294 -0.12 2.12 -10.69
C PRO A 294 -1.45 2.24 -9.93
N PHE A 295 -2.52 2.62 -10.62
CA PHE A 295 -3.87 2.58 -10.03
C PHE A 295 -4.50 1.19 -10.26
N GLY A 296 -5.69 0.92 -9.74
CA GLY A 296 -6.37 -0.37 -9.95
C GLY A 296 -7.06 -0.93 -8.71
N GLY A 297 -8.37 -1.09 -8.83
CA GLY A 297 -9.31 -1.57 -7.86
C GLY A 297 -9.41 -0.71 -6.60
N ARG A 298 -9.78 -1.36 -5.50
CA ARG A 298 -10.01 -0.70 -4.21
C ARG A 298 -8.74 -0.03 -3.66
N SER A 299 -8.93 1.14 -3.04
CA SER A 299 -7.87 1.93 -2.38
C SER A 299 -6.77 2.52 -3.28
N ASN A 300 -6.99 2.60 -4.60
CA ASN A 300 -5.93 2.92 -5.55
C ASN A 300 -5.47 4.41 -5.59
N GLN A 301 -6.28 5.36 -5.13
CA GLN A 301 -5.96 6.81 -5.17
C GLN A 301 -5.33 7.36 -3.88
N PHE A 302 -4.98 6.51 -2.92
CA PHE A 302 -4.46 6.95 -1.62
C PHE A 302 -2.93 6.88 -1.53
N HIS A 303 -2.32 7.78 -0.75
CA HIS A 303 -0.85 7.83 -0.62
C HIS A 303 -0.23 6.64 0.11
N LEU A 304 -1.05 5.81 0.75
CA LEU A 304 -0.58 4.52 1.28
C LEU A 304 -0.04 3.62 0.16
N VAL A 305 -0.50 3.78 -1.08
CA VAL A 305 -0.04 3.00 -2.23
C VAL A 305 1.42 3.37 -2.57
N GLU A 306 1.75 4.66 -2.63
CA GLU A 306 3.14 5.12 -2.80
C GLU A 306 4.03 4.69 -1.63
N ALA A 307 3.55 4.82 -0.39
CA ALA A 307 4.30 4.39 0.79
C ALA A 307 4.59 2.88 0.78
N THR A 308 3.61 2.08 0.34
CA THR A 308 3.74 0.63 0.19
C THR A 308 4.81 0.27 -0.85
N HIS A 309 4.75 0.89 -2.04
CA HIS A 309 5.72 0.65 -3.11
C HIS A 309 7.12 1.12 -2.72
N ALA A 310 7.26 2.26 -2.05
CA ALA A 310 8.53 2.72 -1.52
C ALA A 310 9.16 1.67 -0.58
N GLY A 311 8.38 1.11 0.35
CA GLY A 311 8.86 0.04 1.22
C GLY A 311 9.28 -1.23 0.46
N CYS A 312 8.49 -1.68 -0.51
CA CYS A 312 8.83 -2.83 -1.36
C CYS A 312 10.15 -2.61 -2.11
N TRP A 313 10.34 -1.43 -2.72
CA TRP A 313 11.54 -1.14 -3.49
C TRP A 313 12.77 -0.89 -2.61
N GLU A 314 12.66 -0.24 -1.45
CA GLU A 314 13.78 -0.13 -0.51
C GLU A 314 14.27 -1.51 -0.04
N PHE A 315 13.33 -2.43 0.25
CA PHE A 315 13.69 -3.82 0.55
C PHE A 315 14.45 -4.47 -0.60
N GLN A 316 13.96 -4.33 -1.84
CA GLN A 316 14.59 -4.97 -2.99
C GLN A 316 15.91 -4.34 -3.42
N ALA A 317 16.08 -3.03 -3.18
CA ALA A 317 17.38 -2.38 -3.33
C ALA A 317 18.43 -3.06 -2.45
N ARG A 318 18.10 -3.33 -1.17
CA ARG A 318 19.00 -4.06 -0.25
C ARG A 318 19.27 -5.49 -0.70
N GLN A 319 18.25 -6.19 -1.18
CA GLN A 319 18.42 -7.56 -1.65
C GLN A 319 19.33 -7.62 -2.88
N ALA A 320 19.19 -6.67 -3.82
CA ALA A 320 20.06 -6.52 -4.99
C ALA A 320 21.50 -6.19 -4.58
N ALA A 321 21.70 -5.20 -3.71
CA ALA A 321 23.02 -4.77 -3.25
C ALA A 321 23.78 -5.88 -2.50
N ARG A 322 23.07 -6.80 -1.85
CA ARG A 322 23.65 -7.93 -1.11
C ARG A 322 23.86 -9.19 -1.95
N GLY A 323 23.58 -9.14 -3.26
CA GLY A 323 23.65 -10.31 -4.14
C GLY A 323 22.61 -11.39 -3.82
N ARG A 324 21.55 -11.05 -3.08
CA ARG A 324 20.43 -11.97 -2.79
C ARG A 324 19.39 -12.01 -3.91
N ILE A 325 19.49 -11.08 -4.85
CA ILE A 325 18.90 -11.20 -6.18
C ILE A 325 19.98 -11.83 -7.06
N PRO A 326 19.80 -13.06 -7.57
CA PRO A 326 20.77 -13.67 -8.47
C PRO A 326 21.08 -12.70 -9.60
N HIS A 327 22.37 -12.49 -9.88
CA HIS A 327 22.79 -11.73 -11.05
C HIS A 327 22.04 -12.30 -12.27
N MET A 328 21.23 -11.47 -12.95
CA MET A 328 20.63 -11.84 -14.23
C MET A 328 21.77 -11.98 -15.24
N ARG A 329 22.40 -13.16 -15.27
CA ARG A 329 23.40 -13.50 -16.28
C ARG A 329 22.69 -13.62 -17.62
N MET A 330 23.10 -12.78 -18.57
CA MET A 330 22.82 -13.01 -19.97
C MET A 330 23.28 -14.43 -20.35
N CYS A 331 22.41 -15.16 -21.05
CA CYS A 331 22.65 -16.41 -21.76
C CYS A 331 22.94 -17.70 -20.93
N GLY A 332 21.93 -18.58 -20.85
CA GLY A 332 22.03 -19.89 -21.51
C GLY A 332 22.58 -21.14 -20.78
N ILE A 333 22.72 -21.21 -19.46
CA ILE A 333 23.14 -22.47 -18.78
C ILE A 333 22.31 -22.74 -17.51
N PRO A 334 21.75 -23.96 -17.31
CA PRO A 334 20.97 -24.31 -16.13
C PRO A 334 21.89 -24.77 -15.00
N ARG A 335 21.99 -23.99 -13.92
CA ARG A 335 22.17 -24.45 -12.53
C ARG A 335 22.13 -23.25 -11.59
N PHE A 336 21.12 -23.24 -10.72
CA PHE A 336 21.02 -22.35 -9.58
C PHE A 336 22.21 -22.58 -8.64
N GLN A 337 23.13 -21.62 -8.57
CA GLN A 337 24.14 -21.53 -7.52
C GLN A 337 24.06 -20.10 -6.94
N PRO A 338 23.81 -19.94 -5.63
CA PRO A 338 23.87 -18.63 -5.00
C PRO A 338 25.31 -18.07 -5.09
N PRO A 339 25.49 -16.75 -5.21
CA PRO A 339 26.82 -16.14 -5.24
C PRO A 339 27.57 -16.47 -3.95
N ARG A 340 28.85 -16.83 -4.10
CA ARG A 340 29.68 -17.35 -2.99
C ARG A 340 30.26 -16.27 -2.08
N THR A 341 30.11 -14.98 -2.42
CA THR A 341 30.66 -13.85 -1.63
C THR A 341 29.81 -12.59 -1.77
N ALA A 342 29.70 -11.80 -0.69
CA ALA A 342 28.96 -10.53 -0.59
C ALA A 342 29.51 -9.36 -1.45
N ALA A 343 30.45 -9.62 -2.36
CA ALA A 343 31.14 -8.62 -3.18
C ALA A 343 30.54 -8.43 -4.59
N GLU A 344 29.46 -9.13 -4.94
CA GLU A 344 28.90 -9.19 -6.31
C GLU A 344 27.40 -8.84 -6.33
N GLY A 345 26.96 -7.85 -5.56
CA GLY A 345 25.60 -7.30 -5.69
C GLY A 345 25.40 -6.59 -7.02
N ASP A 346 24.17 -6.59 -7.55
CA ASP A 346 23.84 -5.82 -8.75
C ASP A 346 23.58 -4.36 -8.37
N CYS A 347 24.65 -3.57 -8.23
CA CYS A 347 24.60 -2.18 -7.80
C CYS A 347 23.66 -1.33 -8.67
N ALA A 348 23.59 -1.61 -9.97
CA ALA A 348 22.70 -0.86 -10.84
C ALA A 348 21.24 -1.19 -10.57
N LEU A 349 20.88 -2.48 -10.49
CA LEU A 349 19.51 -2.87 -10.12
C LEU A 349 19.12 -2.35 -8.74
N ALA A 350 20.05 -2.38 -7.78
CA ALA A 350 19.85 -1.78 -6.46
C ALA A 350 19.52 -0.28 -6.57
N GLY A 351 20.26 0.44 -7.42
CA GLY A 351 20.03 1.85 -7.68
C GLY A 351 18.73 2.16 -8.42
N VAL A 352 18.29 1.30 -9.34
CA VAL A 352 16.97 1.41 -9.99
C VAL A 352 15.85 1.32 -8.96
N PHE A 353 15.91 0.33 -8.06
CA PHE A 353 14.93 0.21 -6.98
C PHE A 353 14.99 1.40 -6.02
N LYS A 354 16.19 1.86 -5.65
CA LYS A 354 16.36 3.04 -4.79
C LYS A 354 15.72 4.28 -5.39
N ARG A 355 15.98 4.52 -6.69
CA ARG A 355 15.38 5.62 -7.46
C ARG A 355 13.86 5.52 -7.52
N ALA A 356 13.32 4.33 -7.81
CA ALA A 356 11.88 4.11 -7.84
C ALA A 356 11.22 4.41 -6.49
N ALA A 357 11.82 3.95 -5.38
CA ALA A 357 11.33 4.23 -4.03
C ALA A 357 11.33 5.72 -3.69
N ARG A 358 12.39 6.44 -4.03
CA ARG A 358 12.48 7.90 -3.84
C ARG A 358 11.46 8.64 -4.70
N ARG A 359 11.28 8.26 -5.97
CA ARG A 359 10.26 8.83 -6.86
C ARG A 359 8.84 8.60 -6.32
N ALA A 360 8.57 7.45 -5.71
CA ALA A 360 7.29 7.15 -5.06
C ALA A 360 6.99 8.10 -3.90
N ALA A 361 7.93 8.30 -2.96
CA ALA A 361 7.72 9.27 -1.89
C ALA A 361 7.64 10.71 -2.40
N MET A 362 8.51 11.09 -3.34
CA MET A 362 8.48 12.43 -3.94
C MET A 362 7.14 12.78 -4.57
N SER A 363 6.47 11.83 -5.22
CA SER A 363 5.19 12.09 -5.89
C SER A 363 4.13 12.57 -4.88
N THR A 364 4.22 12.13 -3.61
CA THR A 364 3.25 12.47 -2.57
C THR A 364 3.42 13.85 -1.92
N ARG A 365 4.57 14.52 -2.11
CA ARG A 365 4.96 15.72 -1.36
C ARG A 365 3.94 16.85 -1.42
N ARG A 366 3.42 17.14 -2.63
CA ARG A 366 2.45 18.24 -2.84
C ARG A 366 1.16 18.09 -2.04
N TRP A 367 0.75 16.85 -1.77
CA TRP A 367 -0.47 16.56 -1.04
C TRP A 367 -0.23 16.44 0.46
N ILE A 368 0.94 15.94 0.87
CA ILE A 368 1.24 15.69 2.28
C ILE A 368 1.91 16.90 2.94
N LEU A 369 3.00 17.39 2.35
CA LEU A 369 3.85 18.44 2.94
C LEU A 369 3.33 19.85 2.61
N GLU A 370 2.85 20.06 1.38
CA GLU A 370 2.52 21.40 0.87
C GLU A 370 1.05 21.78 1.12
N ALA A 371 0.13 20.81 1.11
CA ALA A 371 -1.27 21.07 1.42
C ALA A 371 -1.53 21.20 2.93
N ASP A 372 -2.45 22.08 3.31
CA ASP A 372 -3.00 22.17 4.66
C ASP A 372 -4.54 22.20 4.63
N PRO A 373 -5.23 21.33 5.39
CA PRO A 373 -4.71 20.10 5.99
C PRO A 373 -4.05 19.18 4.95
N PHE A 374 -3.19 18.25 5.35
CA PHE A 374 -2.62 17.28 4.39
C PHE A 374 -3.75 16.52 3.67
N ARG A 375 -3.52 16.06 2.43
CA ARG A 375 -4.46 15.20 1.70
C ARG A 375 -4.00 13.74 1.79
N HIS A 376 -4.90 12.84 2.15
CA HIS A 376 -4.66 11.39 2.21
C HIS A 376 -4.78 10.70 0.84
N GLN A 377 -5.29 11.43 -0.16
CA GLN A 377 -5.55 10.96 -1.51
C GLN A 377 -4.95 11.93 -2.53
N LYS A 378 -4.76 11.44 -3.76
CA LYS A 378 -4.23 12.18 -4.92
C LYS A 378 -5.21 13.20 -5.49
N SER A 379 -5.77 14.04 -4.63
CA SER A 379 -6.70 15.11 -4.98
C SER A 379 -6.61 16.24 -3.98
N PHE A 380 -6.82 17.48 -4.45
CA PHE A 380 -6.82 18.67 -3.61
C PHE A 380 -8.16 18.97 -2.93
N PHE A 381 -9.21 18.16 -3.17
CA PHE A 381 -10.44 18.25 -2.39
C PHE A 381 -10.12 18.23 -0.89
N ALA A 382 -10.80 19.10 -0.13
CA ALA A 382 -10.68 19.12 1.32
C ALA A 382 -11.02 17.73 1.91
N PRO A 383 -10.49 17.36 3.09
CA PRO A 383 -10.89 16.15 3.79
C PRO A 383 -12.42 16.04 3.85
N GLY A 384 -12.95 14.96 3.30
CA GLY A 384 -14.37 14.75 3.05
C GLY A 384 -14.58 13.38 2.42
N THR A 385 -15.73 13.15 1.80
CA THR A 385 -16.09 11.84 1.21
C THR A 385 -15.81 11.75 -0.30
N HIS A 386 -15.27 12.81 -0.92
CA HIS A 386 -14.98 12.84 -2.35
C HIS A 386 -13.87 11.83 -2.71
N GLY A 387 -14.20 10.84 -3.55
CA GLY A 387 -13.23 9.82 -3.98
C GLY A 387 -12.83 8.84 -2.89
N VAL A 388 -13.55 8.82 -1.76
CA VAL A 388 -13.24 7.97 -0.61
C VAL A 388 -13.98 6.64 -0.68
N ASP A 389 -13.24 5.55 -0.54
CA ASP A 389 -13.77 4.20 -0.43
C ASP A 389 -14.22 3.89 1.01
N SER A 390 -15.10 2.89 1.21
CA SER A 390 -15.76 2.59 2.51
C SER A 390 -14.82 2.25 3.68
N GLY A 391 -13.55 1.96 3.41
CA GLY A 391 -12.52 1.76 4.43
C GLY A 391 -11.42 2.82 4.40
N GLY A 392 -11.56 3.85 3.57
CA GLY A 392 -10.49 4.77 3.21
C GLY A 392 -10.58 6.15 3.83
N ASN A 393 -11.25 6.30 4.97
CA ASN A 393 -11.44 7.60 5.59
C ASN A 393 -10.11 8.30 5.93
N TYR A 394 -10.24 9.61 6.16
CA TYR A 394 -9.15 10.56 6.20
C TYR A 394 -8.03 10.15 7.15
N THR A 395 -8.40 9.81 8.37
CA THR A 395 -7.45 9.41 9.41
C THR A 395 -6.91 8.02 9.18
N MET A 396 -7.73 7.04 8.77
CA MET A 396 -7.28 5.66 8.59
C MET A 396 -6.22 5.51 7.50
N TYR A 397 -6.50 5.97 6.29
CA TYR A 397 -5.56 5.81 5.18
C TYR A 397 -4.44 6.84 5.21
N GLY A 398 -4.68 8.02 5.81
CA GLY A 398 -3.62 8.96 6.18
C GLY A 398 -2.60 8.28 7.09
N ILE A 399 -3.02 7.83 8.28
CA ILE A 399 -2.09 7.26 9.26
C ILE A 399 -1.48 5.93 8.80
N THR A 400 -2.18 5.16 7.96
CA THR A 400 -1.62 3.98 7.29
C THR A 400 -0.43 4.37 6.42
N ALA A 401 -0.53 5.44 5.62
CA ALA A 401 0.59 5.95 4.83
C ALA A 401 1.77 6.35 5.73
N ALA A 402 1.52 7.03 6.86
CA ALA A 402 2.58 7.40 7.79
C ALA A 402 3.34 6.19 8.35
N ALA A 403 2.61 5.16 8.80
CA ALA A 403 3.24 3.94 9.31
C ALA A 403 4.06 3.23 8.22
N LEU A 404 3.55 3.17 6.99
CA LEU A 404 4.25 2.56 5.86
C LEU A 404 5.51 3.35 5.46
N PHE A 405 5.49 4.68 5.51
CA PHE A 405 6.70 5.48 5.32
C PHE A 405 7.73 5.25 6.42
N CYS A 406 7.33 5.10 7.68
CA CYS A 406 8.26 4.70 8.75
C CYS A 406 8.88 3.31 8.48
N HIS A 407 8.12 2.36 7.93
CA HIS A 407 8.69 1.08 7.49
C HIS A 407 9.67 1.26 6.32
N ALA A 408 9.34 2.09 5.32
CA ALA A 408 10.24 2.40 4.22
C ALA A 408 11.56 3.02 4.73
N TYR A 409 11.51 3.93 5.70
CA TYR A 409 12.69 4.48 6.37
C TYR A 409 13.60 3.40 6.98
N ARG A 410 13.02 2.41 7.67
CA ARG A 410 13.78 1.29 8.27
C ARG A 410 14.35 0.33 7.23
N LEU A 411 13.65 0.16 6.12
CA LEU A 411 14.09 -0.65 5.00
C LEU A 411 15.13 0.09 4.14
N ALA A 412 15.25 1.41 4.24
CA ALA A 412 16.14 2.19 3.39
C ALA A 412 17.61 2.00 3.76
N ASP A 413 18.44 1.90 2.72
CA ASP A 413 19.90 1.85 2.81
C ASP A 413 20.50 3.02 2.04
N GLU A 414 21.06 4.00 2.76
CA GLU A 414 21.64 5.20 2.14
C GLU A 414 23.02 4.97 1.52
N SER A 415 23.60 3.77 1.67
CA SER A 415 24.83 3.40 0.93
C SER A 415 24.58 3.06 -0.54
N ILE A 416 23.31 2.88 -0.93
CA ILE A 416 22.91 2.55 -2.30
C ILE A 416 22.69 3.86 -3.09
N GLY A 417 23.48 4.06 -4.14
CA GLY A 417 23.29 5.17 -5.11
C GLY A 417 22.06 4.96 -5.99
N GLU A 418 21.56 6.03 -6.61
CA GLU A 418 20.41 5.95 -7.55
C GLU A 418 20.86 5.61 -8.98
N CYS A 419 20.00 4.92 -9.73
CA CYS A 419 20.13 4.71 -11.18
C CYS A 419 18.78 4.99 -11.86
N ALA A 420 18.79 5.31 -13.15
CA ALA A 420 17.58 5.66 -13.89
C ALA A 420 16.53 4.54 -13.85
N THR A 421 15.25 4.86 -13.70
CA THR A 421 14.18 3.85 -13.71
C THR A 421 13.68 3.55 -15.12
N PRO A 422 12.96 2.42 -15.32
CA PRO A 422 12.25 2.16 -16.57
C PRO A 422 11.39 3.36 -17.01
N ALA A 423 10.69 4.00 -16.08
CA ALA A 423 9.84 5.15 -16.37
C ALA A 423 10.62 6.37 -16.93
N GLU A 424 11.89 6.54 -16.57
CA GLU A 424 12.75 7.62 -17.05
C GLU A 424 13.32 7.31 -18.44
N VAL A 425 13.63 6.05 -18.71
CA VAL A 425 14.14 5.60 -20.02
C VAL A 425 13.01 5.52 -21.06
N GLY A 426 11.85 4.99 -20.65
CA GLY A 426 10.71 4.75 -21.53
C GLY A 426 11.00 3.75 -22.66
N GLY A 427 10.22 3.83 -23.74
CA GLY A 427 10.38 3.01 -24.94
C GLY A 427 9.78 1.60 -24.82
N PHE A 428 8.76 1.41 -23.98
CA PHE A 428 8.16 0.09 -23.76
C PHE A 428 6.65 0.12 -23.63
N VAL A 429 6.04 -1.02 -23.95
CA VAL A 429 4.66 -1.37 -23.64
C VAL A 429 4.67 -2.69 -22.89
N VAL A 430 4.00 -2.78 -21.75
CA VAL A 430 3.90 -4.01 -20.95
C VAL A 430 2.45 -4.30 -20.60
N GLU A 431 2.06 -5.56 -20.68
CA GLU A 431 0.78 -6.04 -20.17
C GLU A 431 1.01 -6.73 -18.81
N SER A 432 0.12 -6.48 -17.85
CA SER A 432 0.07 -7.24 -16.61
C SER A 432 -0.45 -8.66 -16.87
N SER A 433 -0.63 -9.47 -15.83
CA SER A 433 -1.29 -10.76 -16.04
C SER A 433 -2.78 -10.58 -16.37
N PRO A 434 -3.42 -11.57 -17.02
CA PRO A 434 -4.85 -11.50 -17.34
C PRO A 434 -5.77 -11.25 -16.14
N ASP A 435 -5.30 -11.56 -14.93
CA ASP A 435 -6.03 -11.32 -13.68
C ASP A 435 -6.12 -9.81 -13.36
N PHE A 436 -5.04 -9.05 -13.59
CA PHE A 436 -4.96 -7.61 -13.32
C PHE A 436 -5.35 -6.73 -14.50
N HIS A 437 -5.52 -7.28 -15.71
CA HIS A 437 -6.17 -6.64 -16.86
C HIS A 437 -5.66 -5.21 -17.19
N LYS A 438 -4.34 -5.00 -17.14
CA LYS A 438 -3.72 -3.68 -17.34
C LYS A 438 -2.66 -3.68 -18.44
N VAL A 439 -2.61 -2.58 -19.19
CA VAL A 439 -1.54 -2.28 -20.13
C VAL A 439 -0.90 -0.96 -19.73
N PHE A 440 0.43 -0.94 -19.69
CA PHE A 440 1.23 0.25 -19.44
C PHE A 440 2.07 0.56 -20.67
N ALA A 441 2.13 1.82 -21.06
CA ALA A 441 2.98 2.28 -22.14
C ALA A 441 3.75 3.52 -21.68
N THR A 442 5.08 3.51 -21.84
CA THR A 442 5.93 4.65 -21.47
C THR A 442 6.82 5.04 -22.64
N CYS A 443 6.85 6.32 -23.01
CA CYS A 443 7.71 6.83 -24.09
C CYS A 443 8.00 8.32 -23.88
N ALA A 444 9.27 8.72 -23.94
CA ALA A 444 9.70 10.13 -23.92
C ALA A 444 9.06 10.97 -22.79
N GLY A 445 9.06 10.44 -21.56
CA GLY A 445 8.47 11.08 -20.38
C GLY A 445 6.94 11.02 -20.31
N ALA A 446 6.26 10.46 -21.31
CA ALA A 446 4.83 10.13 -21.30
C ALA A 446 4.57 8.73 -20.77
N HIS A 447 3.43 8.56 -20.10
CA HIS A 447 2.98 7.28 -19.58
C HIS A 447 1.47 7.16 -19.63
N ILE A 448 0.99 5.99 -20.04
CA ILE A 448 -0.42 5.65 -20.09
C ILE A 448 -0.62 4.34 -19.34
N GLU A 449 -1.65 4.30 -18.51
CA GLU A 449 -2.16 3.08 -17.88
C GLU A 449 -3.61 2.86 -18.34
N ILE A 450 -3.85 1.68 -18.91
CA ILE A 450 -5.10 1.29 -19.56
C ILE A 450 -5.65 0.06 -18.84
N ASP A 451 -6.91 0.12 -18.42
CA ASP A 451 -7.66 -1.06 -18.00
C ASP A 451 -8.30 -1.73 -19.22
N THR A 452 -7.93 -2.97 -19.48
CA THR A 452 -8.49 -3.77 -20.58
C THR A 452 -9.82 -4.42 -20.20
N ARG A 453 -10.18 -4.38 -18.92
CA ARG A 453 -11.45 -4.87 -18.37
C ARG A 453 -11.89 -3.98 -17.20
N ALA A 454 -13.18 -3.68 -17.12
CA ALA A 454 -13.70 -2.88 -16.01
C ALA A 454 -13.79 -3.71 -14.72
N ASP A 455 -13.41 -3.08 -13.60
CA ASP A 455 -13.96 -3.39 -12.28
C ASP A 455 -15.22 -2.53 -12.11
N LEU A 456 -16.40 -3.14 -12.27
CA LEU A 456 -17.68 -2.42 -12.25
C LEU A 456 -17.95 -1.64 -10.95
N ALA A 457 -17.20 -1.90 -9.88
CA ALA A 457 -17.31 -1.17 -8.63
C ALA A 457 -16.28 -0.04 -8.47
N LYS A 458 -15.20 -0.03 -9.26
CA LYS A 458 -14.03 0.84 -9.02
C LYS A 458 -13.49 1.53 -10.28
N ASP A 459 -13.12 0.78 -11.31
CA ASP A 459 -12.40 1.30 -12.48
C ASP A 459 -13.09 0.90 -13.79
N ALA A 460 -13.21 1.86 -14.71
CA ALA A 460 -13.79 1.62 -16.03
C ALA A 460 -12.74 1.08 -17.02
N THR A 461 -13.18 0.30 -18.01
CA THR A 461 -12.33 -0.06 -19.16
C THR A 461 -11.89 1.19 -19.91
N GLY A 462 -10.61 1.26 -20.28
CA GLY A 462 -10.05 2.34 -21.10
C GLY A 462 -8.82 2.97 -20.46
N ILE A 463 -8.47 4.17 -20.93
CA ILE A 463 -7.37 4.95 -20.35
C ILE A 463 -7.84 5.43 -18.98
N GLY A 464 -7.23 4.96 -17.90
CA GLY A 464 -7.51 5.48 -16.55
C GLY A 464 -6.47 6.48 -16.05
N ARG A 465 -5.28 6.51 -16.68
CA ARG A 465 -4.26 7.51 -16.38
C ARG A 465 -3.42 7.85 -17.60
N PHE A 466 -3.12 9.13 -17.75
CA PHE A 466 -2.14 9.68 -18.66
C PHE A 466 -1.26 10.65 -17.89
N HIS A 467 0.05 10.42 -17.85
CA HIS A 467 1.00 11.30 -17.15
C HIS A 467 2.11 11.74 -18.10
N TYR A 468 2.60 12.97 -17.92
CA TYR A 468 3.76 13.50 -18.63
C TYR A 468 4.71 14.20 -17.66
N GLU A 469 6.00 13.88 -17.70
CA GLU A 469 6.98 14.37 -16.72
C GLU A 469 7.04 15.90 -16.64
N SER A 470 7.00 16.59 -17.79
CA SER A 470 7.11 18.06 -17.83
C SER A 470 5.87 18.79 -17.25
N LEU A 471 4.72 18.11 -17.16
CA LEU A 471 3.52 18.69 -16.56
C LEU A 471 3.59 18.73 -15.03
N ARG A 472 4.56 18.05 -14.42
CA ARG A 472 4.83 18.12 -12.97
C ARG A 472 5.42 19.46 -12.55
N ALA A 473 6.11 20.16 -13.45
CA ALA A 473 6.87 21.38 -13.15
C ALA A 473 6.05 22.67 -13.11
N ARG A 474 4.73 22.61 -13.36
CA ARG A 474 3.86 23.80 -13.29
C ARG A 474 3.01 23.79 -12.02
N PRO A 475 3.34 24.60 -11.00
CA PRO A 475 2.37 24.98 -10.00
C PRO A 475 1.42 25.96 -10.68
N ALA A 476 0.27 25.48 -11.17
CA ALA A 476 -0.72 26.34 -11.80
C ALA A 476 -1.99 26.36 -10.96
N GLU A 477 -2.17 27.50 -10.29
CA GLU A 477 -3.44 28.19 -10.08
C GLU A 477 -4.62 27.50 -10.79
N GLY A 478 -5.56 26.99 -10.00
CA GLY A 478 -6.59 26.06 -10.43
C GLY A 478 -7.27 26.45 -11.74
N THR A 479 -6.85 25.84 -12.85
CA THR A 479 -7.62 25.71 -14.09
C THR A 479 -7.03 24.60 -14.99
N SER A 480 -7.91 23.69 -15.39
CA SER A 480 -7.95 22.91 -16.65
C SER A 480 -6.79 22.00 -17.12
N ALA A 481 -5.57 22.03 -16.55
CA ALA A 481 -4.51 21.08 -16.94
C ALA A 481 -4.58 19.71 -16.22
N GLU A 482 -5.23 19.65 -15.04
CA GLU A 482 -5.43 18.40 -14.30
C GLU A 482 -6.51 17.49 -14.91
N LEU A 483 -7.37 18.02 -15.80
CA LEU A 483 -8.36 17.22 -16.54
C LEU A 483 -7.70 16.15 -17.43
N PHE A 484 -6.46 16.33 -17.86
CA PHE A 484 -5.75 15.33 -18.67
C PHE A 484 -4.87 14.37 -17.86
N ASN A 485 -4.54 14.69 -16.60
CA ASN A 485 -3.73 13.80 -15.75
C ASN A 485 -4.56 12.69 -15.07
N SER A 486 -5.90 12.75 -15.14
CA SER A 486 -6.80 11.72 -14.60
C SER A 486 -8.11 11.58 -15.38
N ALA A 487 -8.12 11.86 -16.69
CA ALA A 487 -9.30 11.56 -17.50
C ALA A 487 -9.41 10.04 -17.72
N ILE A 488 -10.40 9.43 -17.08
CA ILE A 488 -11.01 8.21 -17.60
C ILE A 488 -11.71 8.61 -18.89
N LEU A 489 -11.10 8.32 -20.05
CA LEU A 489 -11.78 8.46 -21.35
C LEU A 489 -12.44 7.11 -21.65
N PRO A 490 -13.77 6.95 -21.43
CA PRO A 490 -14.45 5.76 -21.90
C PRO A 490 -14.36 5.73 -23.42
N ILE A 491 -13.74 4.69 -23.98
CA ILE A 491 -13.80 4.41 -25.40
C ILE A 491 -15.23 3.97 -25.70
N THR A 492 -16.11 4.93 -25.98
CA THR A 492 -17.39 4.63 -26.61
C THR A 492 -17.15 4.36 -28.10
N LYS A 493 -18.01 3.56 -28.73
CA LYS A 493 -17.89 3.08 -30.13
C LYS A 493 -17.95 4.18 -31.22
N LYS A 494 -17.75 5.46 -30.90
CA LYS A 494 -17.72 6.55 -31.87
C LYS A 494 -16.55 7.51 -31.56
N PRO A 495 -15.80 7.96 -32.58
CA PRO A 495 -14.75 8.96 -32.40
C PRO A 495 -15.40 10.28 -31.97
N VAL A 496 -15.04 10.77 -30.78
CA VAL A 496 -15.40 12.14 -30.35
C VAL A 496 -14.29 13.06 -30.86
N PHE A 497 -14.57 13.79 -31.94
CA PHE A 497 -13.78 14.95 -32.34
C PHE A 497 -14.15 16.12 -31.41
N PHE A 498 -13.14 16.69 -30.75
CA PHE A 498 -13.29 17.94 -30.00
C PHE A 498 -13.31 19.11 -30.98
N GLU A 499 -14.50 19.57 -31.36
CA GLU A 499 -14.67 20.93 -31.88
C GLU A 499 -14.98 21.91 -30.74
N LYS A 500 -14.49 23.13 -30.95
CA LYS A 500 -14.33 24.21 -29.98
C LYS A 500 -15.61 24.54 -29.20
N THR A 501 -15.41 24.82 -27.90
CA THR A 501 -16.24 25.63 -26.99
C THR A 501 -17.69 25.16 -26.70
N GLY A 502 -17.96 24.80 -25.44
CA GLY A 502 -19.34 24.70 -24.92
C GLY A 502 -19.48 23.85 -23.66
N PHE A 503 -19.53 24.50 -22.51
CA PHE A 503 -19.76 23.94 -21.17
C PHE A 503 -21.13 23.24 -21.08
N TRP A 504 -21.19 22.00 -20.55
CA TRP A 504 -22.38 21.43 -19.90
C TRP A 504 -21.96 20.45 -18.78
N PRO A 505 -22.40 20.63 -17.52
CA PRO A 505 -22.13 19.68 -16.45
C PRO A 505 -23.18 18.55 -16.49
N SER A 506 -22.77 17.30 -16.73
CA SER A 506 -23.67 16.16 -16.53
C SER A 506 -23.73 15.81 -15.04
N ALA A 507 -24.82 16.25 -14.40
CA ALA A 507 -25.24 15.79 -13.10
C ALA A 507 -25.79 14.36 -13.16
N ALA A 508 -25.59 13.64 -12.06
CA ALA A 508 -26.42 12.52 -11.57
C ALA A 508 -26.48 11.21 -12.39
N CYS A 509 -25.66 10.23 -11.97
CA CYS A 509 -26.11 8.84 -11.90
C CYS A 509 -26.62 8.55 -10.48
N ARG A 510 -27.87 8.96 -10.19
CA ARG A 510 -28.72 8.26 -9.23
C ARG A 510 -29.81 7.58 -10.04
N GLY A 511 -29.71 6.27 -10.19
CA GLY A 511 -30.81 5.47 -10.72
C GLY A 511 -31.91 5.38 -9.68
N GLU A 512 -32.90 6.26 -9.77
CA GLU A 512 -34.23 5.94 -9.25
C GLU A 512 -34.96 5.14 -10.31
N GLN A 513 -35.14 3.85 -10.05
CA GLN A 513 -36.07 3.01 -10.80
C GLN A 513 -37.49 3.55 -10.58
N THR A 514 -38.08 4.20 -11.58
CA THR A 514 -39.54 4.34 -11.68
C THR A 514 -40.01 3.83 -13.03
N LYS A 515 -41.16 3.14 -13.02
CA LYS A 515 -41.64 2.24 -14.07
C LYS A 515 -42.20 2.90 -15.34
N ASP A 516 -42.15 4.22 -15.49
CA ASP A 516 -42.81 4.93 -16.61
C ASP A 516 -41.88 5.75 -17.52
N GLY A 517 -40.56 5.53 -17.48
CA GLY A 517 -39.60 6.26 -18.31
C GLY A 517 -39.58 5.94 -19.82
N GLY A 518 -40.35 4.94 -20.27
CA GLY A 518 -40.27 4.41 -21.64
C GLY A 518 -41.01 5.23 -22.73
N ALA A 519 -41.91 6.14 -22.37
CA ALA A 519 -42.83 6.77 -23.34
C ALA A 519 -42.40 8.17 -23.83
N ARG A 520 -41.32 8.77 -23.29
CA ARG A 520 -40.95 10.18 -23.62
C ARG A 520 -39.73 10.35 -24.53
N MET A 521 -39.11 9.27 -25.00
CA MET A 521 -37.95 9.30 -25.90
C MET A 521 -38.30 9.20 -27.40
N ALA A 522 -39.58 9.04 -27.75
CA ALA A 522 -40.02 8.87 -29.14
C ALA A 522 -40.45 10.17 -29.85
N GLU A 523 -40.68 11.27 -29.13
CA GLU A 523 -41.12 12.55 -29.74
C GLU A 523 -39.96 13.51 -30.10
N LEU A 524 -38.73 13.23 -29.70
CA LEU A 524 -37.56 14.10 -29.96
C LEU A 524 -36.75 13.75 -31.22
N PHE A 525 -37.24 12.80 -32.05
CA PHE A 525 -36.58 12.36 -33.28
C PHE A 525 -37.32 12.74 -34.58
N ASN A 526 -38.34 13.60 -34.53
CA ASN A 526 -39.11 14.04 -35.71
C ASN A 526 -39.33 15.57 -35.79
N SER A 527 -38.31 16.38 -35.48
CA SER A 527 -38.28 17.81 -35.83
C SER A 527 -36.88 18.30 -36.15
#